data_AF-A0A260X2S3-F1
#
_entry.id   AF-A0A260X2S3-F1
#
_cell.length_a   1.000
_cell.length_b   1.000
_cell.length_c   1.000
_cell.angle_alpha   90.00
_cell.angle_beta   90.00
_cell.angle_gamma   90.00
#
_symmetry.space_group_name_H-M   'P 1'
#
loop_
_entity.id
_entity.type
_entity.pdbx_description
1 polymer ?
#
loop_
_entity_poly.entity_id
_entity_poly.type
_entity_poly.pdbx_seq_one_letter_code
_entity_poly.pdbx_strand_id
1 'polypeptide(L)'
;MLQVDPDSLRALSSSLTRTADAVASLDPSPPLRVGVEAMPHSAFGAVAGNSAETVLAAYRTAAERIRQIAEAAGSTATSYDRTEAAFREQLHKFLGEQA
;
A
#
# COMPACT_ATOMS: atom_id res chain seq x y z
N MET A 1 25.54 -2.73 12.48
CA MET A 1 24.24 -2.09 12.77
C MET A 1 23.53 -1.95 11.45
N LEU A 2 22.33 -2.52 11.28
CA LEU A 2 21.56 -2.40 10.04
C LEU A 2 21.04 -0.95 9.99
N GLN A 3 21.80 -0.03 9.38
CA GLN A 3 21.29 1.30 9.08
C GLN A 3 20.20 1.12 8.03
N VAL A 4 18.96 1.10 8.50
CA VAL A 4 17.80 1.21 7.62
C VAL A 4 17.88 2.59 6.99
N ASP A 5 18.08 2.63 5.67
CA ASP A 5 18.10 3.87 4.90
C ASP A 5 16.67 4.45 4.81
N PRO A 6 16.41 5.63 5.42
CA PRO A 6 15.08 6.25 5.39
C PRO A 6 14.62 6.59 3.97
N ASP A 7 15.55 6.86 3.04
CA ASP A 7 15.20 7.16 1.65
C ASP A 7 14.72 5.90 0.92
N SER A 8 15.36 4.76 1.16
CA SER A 8 14.88 3.45 0.70
C SER A 8 13.47 3.11 1.23
N LEU A 9 13.18 3.44 2.50
CA LEU A 9 11.83 3.25 3.06
C LEU A 9 10.78 4.19 2.44
N ARG A 10 11.14 5.44 2.13
CA ARG A 10 10.25 6.37 1.41
C ARG A 10 9.99 5.92 -0.02
N ALA A 11 11.03 5.43 -0.70
CA ALA A 11 10.92 4.88 -2.04
C ALA A 11 10.00 3.65 -2.05
N LEU A 12 10.16 2.77 -1.06
CA LEU A 12 9.29 1.60 -0.86
C LEU A 12 7.84 2.01 -0.60
N SER A 13 7.61 2.94 0.35
CA SER A 13 6.29 3.48 0.66
C SER A 13 5.61 4.02 -0.61
N SER A 14 6.30 4.88 -1.35
CA SER A 14 5.79 5.46 -2.61
C SER A 14 5.48 4.40 -3.67
N SER A 15 6.32 3.36 -3.79
CA SER A 15 6.10 2.26 -4.73
C SER A 15 4.88 1.42 -4.36
N LEU A 16 4.70 1.14 -3.07
CA LEU A 16 3.55 0.40 -2.56
C LEU A 16 2.26 1.20 -2.73
N THR A 17 2.25 2.52 -2.48
CA THR A 17 1.09 3.38 -2.74
C THR A 17 0.66 3.31 -4.20
N ARG A 18 1.60 3.48 -5.16
CA ARG A 18 1.29 3.34 -6.59
C ARG A 18 0.73 1.97 -6.94
N THR A 19 1.27 0.92 -6.33
CA THR A 19 0.80 -0.46 -6.54
C THR A 19 -0.63 -0.64 -6.00
N ALA A 20 -0.92 -0.11 -4.81
CA ALA A 20 -2.26 -0.15 -4.24
C ALA A 20 -3.27 0.58 -5.13
N ASP A 21 -2.91 1.75 -5.67
CA ASP A 21 -3.79 2.51 -6.56
C ASP A 21 -4.03 1.76 -7.87
N ALA A 22 -2.99 1.14 -8.44
CA ALA A 22 -3.13 0.28 -9.62
C ALA A 22 -4.07 -0.90 -9.35
N VAL A 23 -3.93 -1.58 -8.21
CA VAL A 23 -4.82 -2.71 -7.82
C VAL A 23 -6.24 -2.22 -7.55
N ALA A 24 -6.42 -1.08 -6.90
CA ALA A 24 -7.74 -0.50 -6.63
C ALA A 24 -8.47 -0.05 -7.90
N SER A 25 -7.72 0.29 -8.96
CA SER A 25 -8.27 0.68 -10.26
C SER A 25 -8.78 -0.50 -11.10
N LEU A 26 -8.46 -1.74 -10.70
CA LEU A 26 -8.94 -2.94 -11.40
C LEU A 26 -10.44 -3.09 -11.19
N ASP A 27 -11.20 -3.00 -12.28
CA ASP A 27 -12.62 -3.30 -12.33
C ASP A 27 -12.87 -4.61 -13.12
N PRO A 28 -13.17 -5.72 -12.44
CA PRO A 28 -13.47 -7.01 -13.08
C PRO A 28 -14.93 -7.09 -13.58
N SER A 29 -15.77 -6.09 -13.28
CA SER A 29 -17.21 -6.13 -13.59
C SER A 29 -17.51 -6.13 -15.10
N PRO A 30 -16.82 -5.34 -15.96
CA PRO A 30 -17.07 -5.34 -17.40
C PRO A 30 -16.89 -6.70 -18.09
N PRO A 31 -15.76 -7.43 -17.95
CA PRO A 31 -15.61 -8.74 -18.58
C PRO A 31 -16.56 -9.79 -18.00
N LEU A 32 -16.90 -9.72 -16.70
CA LEU A 32 -17.90 -10.60 -16.10
C LEU A 32 -19.29 -10.37 -16.70
N ARG A 33 -19.69 -9.09 -16.88
CA ARG A 33 -20.96 -8.74 -17.53
C ARG A 33 -21.06 -9.27 -18.96
N VAL A 34 -19.97 -9.20 -19.75
CA VAL A 34 -19.92 -9.81 -21.09
C VAL A 34 -20.19 -11.32 -21.02
N GLY A 35 -19.63 -12.01 -20.01
CA GLY A 35 -19.90 -13.43 -19.78
C GLY A 35 -21.37 -13.73 -19.44
N VAL A 36 -22.00 -12.88 -18.63
CA VAL A 36 -23.43 -12.99 -18.31
C VAL A 36 -24.29 -12.77 -19.55
N GLU A 37 -24.01 -11.73 -20.33
CA GLU A 37 -24.74 -11.38 -21.55
C GLU A 37 -24.59 -12.44 -22.66
N ALA A 38 -23.44 -13.12 -22.73
CA ALA A 38 -23.21 -14.21 -23.68
C ALA A 38 -23.96 -15.51 -23.30
N MET A 39 -24.38 -15.65 -22.04
CA MET A 39 -25.04 -16.86 -21.53
C MET A 39 -26.37 -16.54 -20.83
N PRO A 40 -27.34 -15.92 -21.52
CA PRO A 40 -28.63 -15.61 -20.92
C PRO A 40 -29.35 -16.91 -20.54
N HIS A 41 -29.93 -16.94 -19.34
CA HIS A 41 -30.61 -18.10 -18.74
C HIS A 41 -29.71 -19.25 -18.26
N SER A 42 -28.39 -19.12 -18.31
CA SER A 42 -27.48 -20.08 -17.69
C SER A 42 -27.35 -19.84 -16.19
N ALA A 43 -27.41 -20.91 -15.41
CA ALA A 43 -27.06 -20.88 -13.98
C ALA A 43 -25.63 -20.37 -13.76
N PHE A 44 -24.71 -20.66 -14.70
CA PHE A 44 -23.34 -20.14 -14.66
C PHE A 44 -23.27 -18.62 -14.87
N GLY A 45 -24.10 -18.07 -15.76
CA GLY A 45 -24.20 -16.62 -15.98
C GLY A 45 -24.70 -15.89 -14.73
N ALA A 46 -25.71 -16.45 -14.05
CA ALA A 46 -26.21 -15.88 -12.78
C ALA A 46 -25.15 -15.89 -11.67
N VAL A 47 -24.41 -17.00 -11.52
CA VAL A 47 -23.33 -17.11 -10.52
C VAL A 47 -22.15 -16.19 -10.87
N ALA A 48 -21.78 -16.08 -12.14
CA ALA A 48 -20.72 -15.18 -12.61
C ALA A 48 -21.06 -13.70 -12.39
N GLY A 49 -22.34 -13.30 -12.57
CA GLY A 49 -22.80 -11.96 -12.24
C GLY A 49 -22.69 -11.67 -10.74
N ASN A 50 -23.12 -12.61 -9.90
CA ASN A 50 -23.08 -12.45 -8.44
C ASN A 50 -21.64 -12.43 -7.87
N SER A 51 -20.69 -13.09 -8.53
CA SER A 51 -19.30 -13.10 -8.07
C SER A 51 -18.56 -11.79 -8.35
N ALA A 52 -19.03 -10.96 -9.29
CA ALA A 52 -18.37 -9.71 -9.68
C ALA A 52 -18.12 -8.76 -8.50
N GLU A 53 -19.13 -8.53 -7.66
CA GLU A 53 -19.01 -7.70 -6.47
C GLU A 53 -18.01 -8.27 -5.46
N THR A 54 -18.00 -9.60 -5.31
CA THR A 54 -17.05 -10.28 -4.40
C THR A 54 -15.62 -10.14 -4.90
N VAL A 55 -15.39 -10.30 -6.22
CA VAL A 55 -14.06 -10.15 -6.83
C VAL A 55 -13.59 -8.70 -6.73
N LEU A 56 -14.47 -7.73 -7.01
CA LEU A 56 -14.16 -6.30 -6.85
C LEU A 56 -13.82 -5.96 -5.39
N ALA A 57 -14.57 -6.49 -4.42
CA ALA A 57 -14.27 -6.31 -3.00
C ALA A 57 -12.92 -6.93 -2.61
N ALA A 58 -12.55 -8.06 -3.19
CA ALA A 58 -11.25 -8.70 -2.95
C ALA A 58 -10.08 -7.82 -3.45
N TYR A 59 -10.19 -7.25 -4.66
CA TYR A 59 -9.17 -6.32 -5.17
C TYR A 59 -9.04 -5.07 -4.30
N ARG A 60 -10.17 -4.47 -3.88
CA ARG A 60 -10.16 -3.32 -2.96
C ARG A 60 -9.52 -3.65 -1.62
N THR A 61 -9.82 -4.82 -1.08
CA THR A 61 -9.22 -5.29 0.18
C THR A 61 -7.71 -5.49 0.04
N ALA A 62 -7.25 -6.06 -1.07
CA ALA A 62 -5.83 -6.23 -1.35
C ALA A 62 -5.10 -4.89 -1.47
N ALA A 63 -5.68 -3.93 -2.21
CA ALA A 63 -5.16 -2.57 -2.32
C ALA A 63 -5.03 -1.90 -0.95
N GLU A 64 -6.04 -2.03 -0.09
CA GLU A 64 -6.02 -1.47 1.27
C GLU A 64 -4.90 -2.07 2.13
N ARG A 65 -4.66 -3.38 2.05
CA ARG A 65 -3.53 -4.01 2.74
C ARG A 65 -2.19 -3.48 2.24
N ILE A 66 -2.05 -3.25 0.94
CA ILE A 66 -0.82 -2.67 0.37
C ILE A 66 -0.62 -1.23 0.88
N ARG A 67 -1.69 -0.43 1.02
CA ARG A 67 -1.63 0.92 1.60
C ARG A 67 -1.16 0.90 3.04
N GLN A 68 -1.66 -0.03 3.85
CA GLN A 68 -1.23 -0.18 5.25
C GLN A 68 0.28 -0.47 5.36
N ILE A 69 0.82 -1.29 4.45
CA ILE A 69 2.27 -1.56 4.40
C ILE A 69 3.04 -0.30 3.95
N ALA A 70 2.51 0.44 2.97
CA ALA A 70 3.10 1.70 2.51
C ALA A 70 3.17 2.74 3.64
N GLU A 71 2.10 2.88 4.42
CA GLU A 71 2.03 3.77 5.59
C GLU A 71 3.02 3.35 6.67
N ALA A 72 3.12 2.06 6.98
CA ALA A 72 4.09 1.55 7.94
C ALA A 72 5.53 1.85 7.52
N ALA A 73 5.87 1.69 6.23
CA ALA A 73 7.19 2.02 5.69
C ALA A 73 7.50 3.52 5.82
N GLY A 74 6.54 4.38 5.46
CA GLY A 74 6.70 5.85 5.55
C GLY A 74 6.79 6.36 6.99
N SER A 75 5.98 5.80 7.90
CA SER A 75 6.03 6.09 9.33
C SER A 75 7.38 5.69 9.94
N THR A 76 7.88 4.51 9.56
CA THR A 76 9.20 4.03 10.01
C THR A 76 10.32 4.97 9.55
N ALA A 77 10.31 5.41 8.27
CA ALA A 77 11.29 6.39 7.78
C ALA A 77 11.27 7.68 8.59
N THR A 78 10.08 8.20 8.87
CA THR A 78 9.89 9.42 9.68
C THR A 78 10.41 9.26 11.11
N SER A 79 10.22 8.08 11.71
CA SER A 79 10.72 7.78 13.05
C SER A 79 12.24 7.73 13.11
N TYR A 80 12.89 7.15 12.09
CA TYR A 80 14.35 7.14 11.97
C TYR A 80 14.92 8.56 11.89
N ASP A 81 14.39 9.40 11.00
CA ASP A 81 14.81 10.79 10.86
C ASP A 81 14.70 11.58 12.17
N ARG A 82 13.57 11.43 12.88
CA ARG A 82 13.36 12.09 14.17
C ARG A 82 14.36 11.64 15.22
N THR A 83 14.67 10.34 15.25
CA THR A 83 15.63 9.76 16.20
C THR A 83 17.04 10.24 15.90
N GLU A 84 17.43 10.28 14.63
CA GLU A 84 18.75 10.77 14.23
C GLU A 84 18.91 12.28 14.48
N ALA A 85 17.88 13.09 14.21
CA ALA A 85 17.88 14.51 14.52
C ALA A 85 18.05 14.76 16.04
N ALA A 86 17.32 14.03 16.87
CA ALA A 86 17.43 14.12 18.33
C ALA A 86 18.82 13.70 18.83
N PHE A 87 19.39 12.63 18.26
CA PHE A 87 20.74 12.19 18.58
C PHE A 87 21.80 13.24 18.20
N ARG A 88 21.70 13.82 17.00
CA ARG A 88 22.60 14.90 16.55
C ARG A 88 22.50 16.13 17.45
N GLU A 89 21.31 16.51 17.87
CA GLU A 89 21.11 17.63 18.80
C GLU A 89 21.77 17.37 20.16
N GLN A 90 21.61 16.16 20.71
CA GLN A 90 22.28 15.77 21.96
C GLN A 90 23.81 15.76 21.81
N LEU A 91 24.32 15.25 20.70
CA LEU A 91 25.76 15.23 20.43
C LEU A 91 26.32 16.66 20.32
N HIS A 92 25.63 17.57 19.64
CA HIS A 92 26.03 18.98 19.57
C HIS A 92 26.03 19.66 20.95
N LYS A 93 25.03 19.40 21.80
CA LYS A 93 25.00 19.91 23.17
C LYS A 93 26.17 19.41 23.99
N PHE A 94 26.43 18.10 23.96
CA PHE A 94 27.53 17.50 24.71
C PHE A 94 28.92 17.98 24.25
N LEU A 95 29.12 18.17 22.94
CA LEU A 95 30.36 18.71 22.40
C LEU A 95 30.51 20.22 22.66
N GLY A 96 29.40 20.96 22.73
CA GLY A 96 29.39 22.39 23.04
C GLY A 96 29.56 22.71 24.53
N GLU A 97 29.18 21.79 25.43
CA GLU A 97 29.40 21.90 26.88
C GLU A 97 30.83 21.54 27.32
N GLN A 98 31.66 21.01 26.39
CA GLN A 98 33.06 20.68 26.65
C GLN A 98 34.07 21.73 26.12
N ALA A 99 33.59 22.87 25.61
CA ALA A 99 34.40 24.01 25.16
C ALA A 99 34.30 25.19 26.15
#